data_AF-D6XYY7-F1
#
_entry.id   AF-D6XYY7-F1
#
_cell.length_a   1.000
_cell.length_b   1.000
_cell.length_c   1.000
_cell.angle_alpha   90.00
_cell.angle_beta   90.00
_cell.angle_gamma   90.00
#
_symmetry.space_group_name_H-M   'P 1'
#
loop_
_entity.id
_entity.type
_entity.pdbx_description
1 polymer ?
#
loop_
_entity_poly.entity_id
_entity_poly.type
_entity_poly.pdbx_seq_one_letter_code
_entity_poly.pdbx_strand_id
1 'polypeptide(L)'
;MQPGENGVTEMDIALLHEDDDEGVRAHDRNIYKLDGYLEDISPAIDHNPMLRDDRYNPERVITQREQEDEGERKIQNMLEAIEDLESQQQALIKKKYVDDRSNVDIAAEEGVTEAAIRGKLGRIHKRLRKKME
;
A
#
# COMPACT_ATOMS: atom_id res chain seq x y z
N MET A 1 -43.89 54.00 -8.76
CA MET A 1 -44.64 52.75 -8.57
C MET A 1 -44.67 52.49 -7.08
N GLN A 2 -45.86 52.49 -6.49
CA GLN A 2 -46.09 52.08 -5.11
C GLN A 2 -46.18 50.54 -5.07
N PRO A 3 -45.71 49.89 -3.99
CA PRO A 3 -45.93 48.46 -3.79
C PRO A 3 -47.45 48.17 -3.85
N GLY A 4 -47.85 47.15 -4.61
CA GLY A 4 -49.25 46.69 -4.70
C GLY A 4 -49.99 46.95 -6.03
N GLU A 5 -49.40 47.63 -7.01
CA GLU A 5 -50.09 47.90 -8.29
C GLU A 5 -50.04 46.76 -9.32
N ASN A 6 -49.24 45.71 -9.10
CA ASN A 6 -49.21 44.53 -9.98
C ASN A 6 -48.97 43.24 -9.16
N GLY A 7 -50.06 42.67 -8.65
CA GLY A 7 -50.20 41.22 -8.39
C GLY A 7 -49.32 40.56 -7.33
N VAL A 8 -48.53 41.30 -6.57
CA VAL A 8 -47.71 40.76 -5.48
C VAL A 8 -48.00 41.54 -4.22
N THR A 9 -48.61 40.86 -3.24
CA THR A 9 -48.93 41.40 -1.92
C THR A 9 -47.72 41.33 -1.00
N GLU A 10 -47.69 42.14 0.06
CA GLU A 10 -46.63 42.08 1.08
C GLU A 10 -46.52 40.68 1.72
N MET A 11 -47.62 39.92 1.75
CA MET A 11 -47.67 38.55 2.24
C MET A 11 -46.98 37.57 1.27
N ASP A 12 -47.08 37.80 -0.03
CA ASP A 12 -46.37 37.01 -1.06
C ASP A 12 -44.85 37.24 -0.96
N ILE A 13 -44.43 38.48 -0.65
CA ILE A 13 -43.02 38.83 -0.42
C ILE A 13 -42.50 38.18 0.86
N ALA A 14 -43.29 38.20 1.94
CA ALA A 14 -42.92 37.59 3.22
C ALA A 14 -42.78 36.07 3.11
N LEU A 15 -43.67 35.39 2.38
CA LEU A 15 -43.61 33.96 2.15
C LEU A 15 -42.34 33.59 1.35
N LEU A 16 -42.01 34.37 0.32
CA LEU A 16 -40.80 34.17 -0.47
C LEU A 16 -39.52 34.32 0.39
N HIS A 17 -39.52 35.28 1.34
CA HIS A 17 -38.42 35.46 2.27
C HIS A 17 -38.30 34.32 3.28
N GLU A 18 -39.41 33.74 3.73
CA GLU A 18 -39.41 32.59 4.62
C GLU A 18 -38.87 31.32 3.92
N ASP A 19 -39.27 31.09 2.66
CA ASP A 19 -38.78 30.01 1.80
C ASP A 19 -37.28 30.17 1.46
N ASP A 20 -36.83 31.39 1.11
CA ASP A 20 -35.41 31.69 0.87
C ASP A 20 -34.56 31.48 2.14
N ASP A 21 -35.08 31.90 3.29
CA ASP A 21 -34.43 31.71 4.58
C ASP A 21 -34.35 30.23 4.99
N GLU A 22 -35.36 29.43 4.68
CA GLU A 22 -35.38 27.98 4.98
C GLU A 22 -34.41 27.21 4.07
N GLY A 23 -34.34 27.56 2.77
CA GLY A 23 -33.38 26.99 1.82
C GLY A 23 -31.92 27.34 2.15
N VAL A 24 -31.67 28.57 2.62
CA VAL A 24 -30.34 29.03 3.05
C VAL A 24 -29.95 28.47 4.43
N ARG A 25 -30.90 28.15 5.32
CA ARG A 25 -30.64 27.45 6.60
C ARG A 25 -30.32 25.97 6.40
N ALA A 26 -30.94 25.32 5.42
CA ALA A 26 -30.70 23.91 5.10
C ALA A 26 -29.33 23.69 4.43
N HIS A 27 -28.87 24.64 3.61
CA HIS A 27 -27.53 24.60 3.06
C HIS A 27 -26.55 25.22 4.06
N ASP A 28 -26.07 24.40 4.98
CA ASP A 28 -25.05 24.79 5.94
C ASP A 28 -23.85 25.37 5.16
N ARG A 29 -23.71 26.70 5.16
CA ARG A 29 -22.64 27.41 4.43
C ARG A 29 -21.25 26.93 4.89
N ASN A 30 -21.18 26.20 6.00
CA ASN A 30 -20.00 25.49 6.48
C ASN A 30 -19.54 24.33 5.60
N ILE A 31 -20.41 23.69 4.79
CA ILE A 31 -19.99 22.56 3.92
C ILE A 31 -18.94 23.02 2.89
N TYR A 32 -19.00 24.29 2.50
CA TYR A 32 -18.03 24.93 1.61
C TYR A 32 -17.07 25.90 2.33
N LYS A 33 -17.12 26.00 3.66
CA LYS A 33 -16.07 26.72 4.37
C LYS A 33 -14.80 25.90 4.25
N LEU A 34 -13.94 26.36 3.37
CA LEU A 34 -12.53 26.08 3.40
C LEU A 34 -12.04 26.59 4.77
N ASP A 35 -11.98 25.71 5.77
CA ASP A 35 -11.35 25.99 7.06
C ASP A 35 -9.87 26.29 6.78
N GLY A 36 -9.59 27.56 6.58
CA GLY A 36 -8.30 28.02 6.08
C GLY A 36 -8.40 29.46 5.63
N TYR A 37 -8.60 30.38 6.59
CA TYR A 37 -8.09 31.72 6.38
C TYR A 37 -6.60 31.60 6.09
N LEU A 38 -6.26 32.00 4.87
CA LEU A 38 -4.97 31.94 4.22
C LEU A 38 -3.99 32.94 4.87
N GLU A 39 -3.70 32.78 6.17
CA GLU A 39 -2.77 33.68 6.89
C GLU A 39 -1.50 32.98 7.37
N ASP A 40 -1.45 31.64 7.33
CA ASP A 40 -0.22 30.87 7.43
C ASP A 40 -0.12 29.95 6.23
N ILE A 41 0.66 30.36 5.22
CA ILE A 41 1.16 29.44 4.20
C ILE A 41 2.21 28.55 4.90
N SER A 42 1.73 27.63 5.72
CA SER A 42 2.44 26.39 5.95
C SER A 42 2.46 25.66 4.61
N PRO A 43 3.60 25.18 4.11
CA PRO A 43 3.69 24.45 2.84
C PRO A 43 3.03 23.06 2.91
N ALA A 44 2.24 22.80 3.95
CA ALA A 44 1.67 21.52 4.26
C ALA A 44 0.15 21.59 4.09
N ILE A 45 -0.31 20.84 3.09
CA ILE A 45 -1.61 20.14 3.06
C ILE A 45 -2.74 20.92 2.36
N ASP A 46 -2.62 21.00 1.03
CA ASP A 46 -3.79 21.03 0.15
C ASP A 46 -4.41 19.63 0.05
N HIS A 47 -5.02 19.16 1.13
CA HIS A 47 -5.80 17.91 1.11
C HIS A 47 -7.15 18.16 1.76
N ASN A 48 -8.10 18.71 0.99
CA ASN A 48 -9.51 18.58 1.34
C ASN A 48 -9.86 17.06 1.37
N PRO A 49 -10.27 16.48 2.51
CA PRO A 49 -10.56 15.05 2.63
C PRO A 49 -11.64 14.55 1.66
N MET A 50 -12.54 15.43 1.22
CA MET A 50 -13.63 15.12 0.28
C MET A 50 -13.18 15.12 -1.19
N LEU A 51 -12.00 15.67 -1.51
CA LEU A 51 -11.45 15.77 -2.87
C LEU A 51 -10.24 14.84 -3.07
N ARG A 52 -9.94 13.97 -2.11
CA ARG A 52 -8.79 13.06 -2.15
C ARG A 52 -9.08 11.92 -3.14
N ASP A 53 -8.48 11.98 -4.34
CA ASP A 53 -8.55 10.89 -5.31
C ASP A 53 -7.46 9.84 -5.03
N ASP A 54 -7.79 8.86 -4.19
CA ASP A 54 -6.90 7.73 -3.89
C ASP A 54 -6.90 6.64 -4.97
N ARG A 55 -7.70 6.78 -6.05
CA ARG A 55 -7.86 5.72 -7.06
C ARG A 55 -6.67 5.59 -7.99
N TYR A 56 -5.88 6.66 -8.14
CA TYR A 56 -4.65 6.67 -8.93
C TYR A 56 -3.58 7.50 -8.23
N ASN A 57 -2.94 6.92 -7.21
CA ASN A 57 -1.76 7.52 -6.61
C ASN A 57 -0.50 7.04 -7.37
N PRO A 58 0.12 7.88 -8.21
CA PRO A 58 1.29 7.50 -9.00
C PRO A 58 2.48 7.09 -8.13
N GLU A 59 2.66 7.69 -6.95
CA GLU A 59 3.69 7.31 -5.99
C GLU A 59 3.53 5.84 -5.60
N ARG A 60 2.32 5.44 -5.17
CA ARG A 60 2.05 4.05 -4.77
C ARG A 60 2.32 3.06 -5.89
N VAL A 61 1.94 3.41 -7.13
CA VAL A 61 2.17 2.56 -8.30
C VAL A 61 3.66 2.44 -8.61
N ILE A 62 4.42 3.53 -8.51
CA ILE A 62 5.87 3.53 -8.73
C ILE A 62 6.57 2.72 -7.64
N THR A 63 6.26 2.99 -6.36
CA THR A 63 6.85 2.26 -5.22
C THR A 63 6.55 0.77 -5.29
N GLN A 64 5.34 0.38 -5.68
CA GLN A 64 5.01 -1.04 -5.84
C GLN A 64 5.86 -1.69 -6.94
N ARG A 65 6.03 -1.03 -8.10
CA ARG A 65 6.88 -1.54 -9.17
C ARG A 65 8.34 -1.66 -8.75
N GLU A 66 8.87 -0.66 -8.06
CA GLU A 66 10.25 -0.71 -7.54
C GLU A 66 10.43 -1.90 -6.57
N GLN A 67 9.45 -2.17 -5.71
CA GLN A 67 9.48 -3.32 -4.81
C GLN A 67 9.40 -4.66 -5.55
N GLU A 68 8.58 -4.74 -6.60
CA GLU A 68 8.49 -5.93 -7.47
C GLU A 68 9.82 -6.18 -8.19
N ASP A 69 10.40 -5.15 -8.82
CA ASP A 69 11.69 -5.23 -9.51
C ASP A 69 12.83 -5.64 -8.55
N GLU A 70 12.88 -5.05 -7.36
CA GLU A 70 13.84 -5.45 -6.33
C GLU A 70 13.64 -6.91 -5.89
N GLY A 71 12.38 -7.34 -5.76
CA GLY A 71 12.03 -8.71 -5.42
C GLY A 71 12.53 -9.70 -6.47
N GLU A 72 12.28 -9.41 -7.75
CA GLU A 72 12.74 -10.23 -8.87
C GLU A 72 14.28 -10.31 -8.92
N ARG A 73 14.97 -9.19 -8.74
CA ARG A 73 16.45 -9.17 -8.67
C ARG A 73 17.00 -10.00 -7.52
N LYS A 74 16.37 -9.94 -6.34
CA LYS A 74 16.77 -10.77 -5.18
C LYS A 74 16.59 -12.26 -5.47
N ILE A 75 15.50 -12.64 -6.14
CA ILE A 75 15.24 -14.03 -6.55
C ILE A 75 16.30 -14.48 -7.57
N GLN A 76 16.58 -13.66 -8.58
CA GLN A 76 17.56 -13.97 -9.61
C GLN A 76 18.97 -14.17 -9.01
N ASN A 77 19.41 -13.25 -8.15
CA ASN A 77 20.69 -13.38 -7.45
C ASN A 77 20.74 -14.65 -6.59
N MET A 78 19.63 -15.03 -5.95
CA MET A 78 19.55 -16.26 -5.17
C MET A 78 19.65 -17.51 -6.07
N LEU A 79 19.00 -17.51 -7.23
CA LEU A 79 19.06 -18.61 -8.19
C LEU A 79 20.48 -18.80 -8.74
N GLU A 80 21.15 -17.72 -9.14
CA GLU A 80 22.55 -17.75 -9.58
C GLU A 80 23.48 -18.29 -8.48
N ALA A 81 23.29 -17.82 -7.23
CA ALA A 81 24.06 -18.29 -6.10
C ALA A 81 23.82 -19.79 -5.79
N ILE A 82 22.62 -20.31 -6.06
CA ILE A 82 22.27 -21.73 -5.93
C ILE A 82 22.87 -22.55 -7.07
N GLU A 83 22.86 -22.04 -8.31
CA GLU A 83 23.43 -22.70 -9.48
C GLU A 83 24.93 -22.98 -9.31
N ASP A 84 25.64 -22.05 -8.67
CA ASP A 84 27.06 -22.23 -8.36
C ASP A 84 27.35 -23.24 -7.21
N LEU A 85 26.34 -23.73 -6.50
CA LEU A 85 26.55 -24.72 -5.44
C LEU A 85 26.89 -26.09 -6.04
N GLU A 86 27.56 -26.91 -5.23
CA GLU A 86 27.82 -28.30 -5.60
C GLU A 86 26.50 -29.09 -5.76
N SER A 87 26.44 -30.02 -6.71
CA SER A 87 25.20 -30.77 -7.03
C SER A 87 24.60 -31.49 -5.82
N GLN A 88 25.43 -31.97 -4.88
CA GLN A 88 24.97 -32.55 -3.62
C GLN A 88 24.28 -31.52 -2.71
N GLN A 89 24.75 -30.27 -2.71
CA GLN A 89 24.17 -29.17 -1.95
C GLN A 89 22.84 -28.71 -2.56
N GLN A 90 22.77 -28.62 -3.90
CA GLN A 90 21.53 -28.32 -4.62
C GLN A 90 20.46 -29.37 -4.36
N ALA A 91 20.82 -30.65 -4.41
CA ALA A 91 19.89 -31.74 -4.10
C ALA A 91 19.35 -31.65 -2.66
N LEU A 92 20.20 -31.28 -1.70
CA LEU A 92 19.79 -31.09 -0.31
C LEU A 92 18.82 -29.91 -0.14
N ILE A 93 19.09 -28.78 -0.81
CA ILE A 93 18.18 -27.62 -0.82
C ILE A 93 16.85 -28.01 -1.45
N LYS A 94 16.87 -28.71 -2.59
CA LYS A 94 15.66 -29.15 -3.29
C LYS A 94 14.79 -30.04 -2.39
N LYS A 95 15.37 -31.09 -1.79
CA LYS A 95 14.65 -31.96 -0.85
C LYS A 95 14.05 -31.19 0.32
N LYS A 96 14.73 -30.15 0.80
CA LYS A 96 14.31 -29.40 1.97
C LYS A 96 13.24 -28.35 1.68
N TYR A 97 13.43 -27.57 0.62
CA TYR A 97 12.66 -26.34 0.35
C TYR A 97 11.68 -26.49 -0.82
N VAL A 98 11.92 -27.42 -1.75
CA VAL A 98 11.01 -27.70 -2.87
C VAL A 98 10.10 -28.87 -2.54
N ASP A 99 10.66 -29.95 -1.99
CA ASP A 99 9.91 -31.16 -1.63
C ASP A 99 9.35 -31.12 -0.19
N ASP A 100 9.59 -30.03 0.55
CA ASP A 100 9.15 -29.77 1.93
C ASP A 100 9.42 -30.91 2.94
N ARG A 101 10.57 -31.60 2.80
CA ARG A 101 10.89 -32.73 3.67
C ARG A 101 11.47 -32.30 5.01
N SER A 102 11.23 -33.10 6.04
CA SER A 102 11.83 -32.87 7.36
C SER A 102 13.33 -33.22 7.33
N ASN A 103 14.10 -32.60 8.24
CA ASN A 103 15.53 -32.92 8.36
C ASN A 103 15.76 -34.36 8.81
N VAL A 104 14.79 -34.94 9.54
CA VAL A 104 14.81 -36.32 10.02
C VAL A 104 14.65 -37.28 8.84
N ASP A 105 13.72 -37.00 7.92
CA ASP A 105 13.47 -37.85 6.75
C ASP A 105 14.65 -37.83 5.77
N ILE A 106 15.24 -36.66 5.57
CA ILE A 106 16.43 -36.51 4.72
C ILE A 106 17.62 -37.26 5.36
N ALA A 107 17.78 -37.13 6.67
CA ALA A 107 18.83 -37.81 7.41
C ALA A 107 18.69 -39.34 7.35
N ALA A 108 17.47 -39.86 7.48
CA ALA A 108 17.16 -41.28 7.36
C ALA A 108 17.48 -41.84 5.97
N GLU A 109 17.17 -41.10 4.90
CA GLU A 109 17.48 -41.52 3.53
C GLU A 109 19.00 -41.51 3.24
N GLU A 110 19.71 -40.48 3.70
CA GLU A 110 21.17 -40.37 3.50
C GLU A 110 21.98 -41.24 4.48
N GLY A 111 21.32 -41.88 5.46
CA GLY A 111 21.99 -42.68 6.50
C GLY A 111 22.85 -41.83 7.45
N VAL A 112 22.51 -40.55 7.64
CA VAL A 112 23.24 -39.60 8.48
C VAL A 112 22.41 -39.14 9.67
N THR A 113 23.03 -38.42 10.62
CA THR A 113 22.30 -37.83 11.74
C THR A 113 21.61 -36.53 11.33
N GLU A 114 20.49 -36.18 11.98
CA GLU A 114 19.80 -34.90 11.76
C GLU A 114 20.75 -33.70 11.98
N ALA A 115 21.65 -33.81 12.97
CA ALA A 115 22.67 -32.81 13.25
C ALA A 115 23.63 -32.60 12.07
N ALA A 116 23.99 -33.67 11.35
CA ALA A 116 24.82 -33.59 10.16
C ALA A 116 24.11 -32.83 9.03
N ILE A 117 22.82 -33.10 8.78
CA ILE A 117 22.01 -32.35 7.81
C ILE A 117 21.90 -30.87 8.20
N ARG A 118 21.60 -30.57 9.47
CA ARG A 118 21.57 -29.20 9.98
C ARG A 118 22.91 -28.48 9.75
N GLY A 119 24.03 -29.16 9.99
CA GLY A 119 25.38 -28.62 9.75
C GLY A 119 25.70 -28.40 8.27
N LYS A 120 25.24 -29.29 7.37
CA LYS A 120 25.35 -29.11 5.91
C LYS A 120 24.55 -27.89 5.46
N LEU A 121 23.29 -27.76 5.88
CA LEU A 121 22.42 -26.60 5.58
C LEU A 121 23.02 -25.28 6.09
N GLY A 122 23.55 -25.27 7.33
CA GLY A 122 24.21 -24.08 7.88
C GLY A 122 25.42 -23.62 7.05
N ARG A 123 26.20 -24.55 6.49
CA ARG A 123 27.33 -24.21 5.59
C ARG A 123 26.85 -23.66 4.25
N ILE A 124 25.77 -24.22 3.70
CA ILE A 124 25.13 -23.74 2.47
C ILE A 124 24.64 -22.30 2.68
N HIS A 125 23.89 -22.03 3.75
CA HIS A 125 23.39 -20.67 4.04
C HIS A 125 24.52 -19.65 4.20
N LYS A 126 25.63 -20.02 4.86
CA LYS A 126 26.81 -19.14 4.96
C LYS A 126 27.43 -18.83 3.60
N ARG A 127 27.49 -19.81 2.69
CA ARG A 127 28.00 -19.61 1.32
C ARG A 127 27.07 -18.73 0.49
N LEU A 128 25.76 -19.00 0.54
CA LEU A 128 24.75 -18.19 -0.17
C LEU A 128 24.77 -16.74 0.31
N ARG A 129 24.80 -16.52 1.64
CA ARG A 129 24.91 -15.18 2.21
C ARG A 129 26.13 -14.43 1.71
N LYS A 130 27.31 -15.08 1.67
CA LYS A 130 28.54 -14.45 1.19
C LYS A 130 28.50 -14.08 -0.30
N LYS A 131 27.68 -14.76 -1.10
CA LYS A 131 27.51 -14.46 -2.54
C LYS A 131 26.47 -13.37 -2.82
N MET A 132 25.57 -13.14 -1.87
CA MET A 132 24.51 -12.14 -1.96
C MET A 132 24.86 -10.84 -1.21
N GLU A 133 25.97 -10.82 -0.46
CA GLU A 133 26.64 -9.61 0.05
C GLU A 133 27.50 -8.97 -1.04
#